data_AF-A0A402DNA9-F1
#
_entry.id   AF-A0A402DNA9-F1
#
_cell.length_a   1.000
_cell.length_b   1.000
_cell.length_c   1.000
_cell.angle_alpha   90.00
_cell.angle_beta   90.00
_cell.angle_gamma   90.00
#
_symmetry.space_group_name_H-M   'P 1'
#
loop_
_entity.id
_entity.type
_entity.pdbx_description
1 polymer ?
#
loop_
_entity_poly.entity_id
_entity_poly.type
_entity_poly.pdbx_seq_one_letter_code
_entity_poly.pdbx_strand_id
1 'polypeptide(L)'
;MTTQPGPAGESRSIGQLVSDLSEQTSRLVRAEIELAKAEVAAKAQQLGIGAGLLTAAGVLALYVLAAAIATAILGLSTVMDAWLAALIVTVFLLIVTVILALVGIRLVKRGSPPTPDRAIENVQEDLEAVKAGWNA
;
A
#
# COMPACT_ATOMS: atom_id res chain seq x y z
N MET A 1 -66.34 -37.56 -7.26
CA MET A 1 -65.91 -36.32 -7.94
C MET A 1 -66.02 -35.18 -6.94
N THR A 2 -64.90 -34.75 -6.34
CA THR A 2 -64.84 -33.59 -5.44
C THR A 2 -63.73 -32.69 -5.94
N THR A 3 -64.08 -31.66 -6.71
CA THR A 3 -63.15 -30.63 -7.20
C THR A 3 -62.84 -29.67 -6.07
N GLN A 4 -61.65 -29.82 -5.48
CA GLN A 4 -61.08 -28.85 -4.55
C GLN A 4 -60.71 -27.58 -5.34
N PRO A 5 -61.22 -26.39 -5.01
CA PRO A 5 -60.82 -25.16 -5.67
C PRO A 5 -59.38 -24.85 -5.27
N GLY A 6 -58.44 -24.87 -6.22
CA GLY A 6 -57.08 -24.39 -5.99
C GLY A 6 -57.10 -22.90 -5.60
N PRO A 7 -56.17 -22.42 -4.78
CA PRO A 7 -56.14 -21.02 -4.38
C PRO A 7 -56.08 -20.16 -5.64
N ALA A 8 -57.04 -19.26 -5.80
CA ALA A 8 -57.06 -18.29 -6.89
C ALA A 8 -55.72 -17.56 -6.92
N GLY A 9 -55.08 -17.55 -8.09
CA GLY A 9 -53.80 -16.91 -8.30
C GLY A 9 -53.84 -15.44 -7.88
N GLU A 10 -53.21 -15.15 -6.75
CA GLU A 10 -53.00 -13.81 -6.26
C GLU A 10 -52.06 -13.10 -7.25
N SER A 11 -52.65 -12.27 -8.11
CA SER A 11 -51.93 -11.45 -9.06
C SER A 11 -51.13 -10.43 -8.26
N ARG A 12 -49.83 -10.69 -8.07
CA ARG A 12 -48.94 -9.83 -7.27
C ARG A 12 -49.12 -8.37 -7.71
N SER A 13 -49.39 -7.51 -6.74
CA SER A 13 -49.57 -6.08 -6.96
C SER A 13 -48.25 -5.46 -7.44
N ILE A 14 -48.32 -4.47 -8.34
CA ILE A 14 -47.15 -3.67 -8.76
C ILE A 14 -46.42 -3.07 -7.55
N GLY A 15 -47.17 -2.72 -6.48
CA GLY A 15 -46.57 -2.25 -5.22
C GLY A 15 -45.72 -3.29 -4.49
N GLN A 16 -46.10 -4.58 -4.55
CA GLN A 16 -45.30 -5.68 -3.98
C GLN A 16 -44.02 -5.92 -4.80
N LEU A 17 -44.09 -5.85 -6.13
CA LEU A 17 -42.91 -6.02 -6.99
C LEU A 17 -41.87 -4.91 -6.80
N VAL A 18 -42.32 -3.66 -6.63
CA VAL A 18 -41.42 -2.52 -6.33
C VAL A 18 -40.80 -2.66 -4.94
N SER A 19 -41.57 -3.11 -3.95
CA SER A 19 -41.06 -3.41 -2.60
C SER A 19 -39.98 -4.50 -2.65
N ASP A 20 -40.25 -5.61 -3.36
CA ASP A 20 -39.32 -6.74 -3.49
C ASP A 20 -38.03 -6.34 -4.22
N LEU A 21 -38.12 -5.51 -5.27
CA LEU A 21 -36.94 -5.00 -5.99
C LEU A 21 -36.10 -4.05 -5.12
N SER A 22 -36.76 -3.17 -4.35
CA SER A 22 -36.06 -2.28 -3.40
C SER A 22 -35.34 -3.09 -2.33
N GLU A 23 -35.97 -4.14 -1.82
CA GLU A 23 -35.39 -5.03 -0.82
C GLU A 23 -34.22 -5.84 -1.39
N GLN A 24 -34.35 -6.37 -2.62
CA GLN A 24 -33.27 -7.06 -3.33
C GLN A 24 -32.08 -6.15 -3.58
N THR A 25 -32.33 -4.91 -4.01
CA THR A 25 -31.27 -3.92 -4.24
C THR A 25 -30.54 -3.58 -2.95
N SER A 26 -31.28 -3.39 -1.84
CA SER A 26 -30.70 -3.15 -0.52
C SER A 26 -29.85 -4.34 -0.05
N ARG A 27 -30.30 -5.58 -0.29
CA ARG A 27 -29.52 -6.79 0.01
C ARG A 27 -28.25 -6.88 -0.83
N LEU A 28 -28.32 -6.57 -2.12
CA LEU A 28 -27.16 -6.58 -3.02
C LEU A 28 -26.11 -5.57 -2.60
N VAL A 29 -26.51 -4.32 -2.31
CA VAL A 29 -25.59 -3.28 -1.85
C VAL A 29 -24.90 -3.69 -0.55
N ARG A 30 -25.63 -4.27 0.41
CA ARG A 30 -25.03 -4.80 1.63
C ARG A 30 -24.05 -5.93 1.35
N ALA A 31 -24.36 -6.83 0.43
CA ALA A 31 -23.47 -7.92 0.04
C ALA A 31 -22.17 -7.41 -0.60
N GLU A 32 -22.25 -6.42 -1.49
CA GLU A 32 -21.07 -5.77 -2.09
C GLU A 32 -20.21 -5.06 -1.05
N ILE A 33 -20.83 -4.40 -0.07
CA ILE A 33 -20.09 -3.77 1.05
C ILE A 33 -19.37 -4.85 1.87
N GLU A 34 -20.02 -5.95 2.21
CA GLU A 34 -19.40 -7.05 2.95
C GLU A 34 -18.28 -7.73 2.16
N LEU A 35 -18.47 -7.89 0.85
CA LEU A 35 -17.43 -8.42 -0.05
C LEU A 35 -16.23 -7.48 -0.11
N ALA A 36 -16.46 -6.19 -0.33
CA ALA A 36 -15.41 -5.17 -0.36
C ALA A 36 -14.65 -5.12 0.98
N LYS A 37 -15.35 -5.20 2.12
CA LYS A 37 -14.71 -5.32 3.44
C LYS A 37 -13.83 -6.56 3.54
N ALA A 38 -14.32 -7.71 3.11
CA ALA A 38 -13.57 -8.96 3.14
C ALA A 38 -12.31 -8.89 2.26
N GLU A 39 -12.42 -8.32 1.06
CA GLU A 39 -11.28 -8.14 0.15
C GLU A 39 -10.25 -7.16 0.73
N VAL A 40 -10.71 -6.03 1.27
CA VAL A 40 -9.82 -5.05 1.93
C VAL A 40 -9.14 -5.67 3.14
N ALA A 41 -9.86 -6.43 3.97
CA ALA A 41 -9.28 -7.10 5.13
C ALA A 41 -8.21 -8.13 4.71
N ALA A 42 -8.49 -8.94 3.68
CA ALA A 42 -7.53 -9.91 3.15
C ALA A 42 -6.28 -9.22 2.57
N LYS A 43 -6.45 -8.12 1.82
CA LYS A 43 -5.33 -7.32 1.31
C LYS A 43 -4.52 -6.66 2.43
N ALA A 44 -5.20 -6.09 3.42
CA ALA A 44 -4.56 -5.45 4.58
C ALA A 44 -3.76 -6.47 5.41
N GLN A 45 -4.28 -7.68 5.60
CA GLN A 45 -3.57 -8.75 6.28
C GLN A 45 -2.30 -9.15 5.53
N GLN A 46 -2.40 -9.39 4.22
CA GLN A 46 -1.24 -9.76 3.40
C GLN A 46 -0.19 -8.64 3.39
N LEU A 47 -0.62 -7.39 3.25
CA LEU A 47 0.26 -6.23 3.31
C LEU A 47 0.91 -6.10 4.70
N GLY A 48 0.15 -6.34 5.77
CA GLY A 48 0.64 -6.30 7.15
C GLY A 48 1.70 -7.38 7.42
N ILE A 49 1.47 -8.61 6.97
CA ILE A 49 2.46 -9.70 7.06
C ILE A 49 3.70 -9.34 6.23
N GLY A 50 3.51 -8.87 5.00
CA GLY A 50 4.62 -8.46 4.12
C GLY A 50 5.46 -7.33 4.73
N ALA A 51 4.80 -6.29 5.27
CA ALA A 51 5.48 -5.18 5.94
C ALA A 51 6.21 -5.65 7.21
N GLY A 52 5.61 -6.55 7.99
CA GLY A 52 6.24 -7.16 9.16
C GLY A 52 7.48 -7.96 8.80
N LEU A 53 7.39 -8.81 7.77
CA LEU A 53 8.53 -9.59 7.27
C LEU A 53 9.64 -8.71 6.72
N LEU A 54 9.33 -7.66 5.93
CA LEU A 54 10.32 -6.73 5.43
C LEU A 54 11.00 -5.93 6.56
N THR A 55 10.23 -5.54 7.58
CA THR A 55 10.80 -4.87 8.76
C THR A 55 11.77 -5.79 9.50
N ALA A 56 11.36 -7.04 9.76
CA ALA A 56 12.21 -8.04 10.41
C ALA A 56 13.48 -8.34 9.58
N ALA A 57 13.32 -8.52 8.27
CA ALA A 57 14.44 -8.73 7.35
C ALA A 57 15.39 -7.52 7.33
N GLY A 58 14.86 -6.30 7.34
CA GLY A 58 15.66 -5.07 7.42
C GLY A 58 16.49 -5.00 8.71
N VAL A 59 15.89 -5.31 9.86
CA VAL A 59 16.61 -5.38 11.15
C VAL A 59 17.70 -6.45 11.11
N LEU A 60 17.40 -7.66 10.63
CA LEU A 60 18.40 -8.73 10.51
C LEU A 60 19.52 -8.37 9.53
N ALA A 61 19.22 -7.67 8.44
CA ALA A 61 20.22 -7.20 7.49
C ALA A 61 21.23 -6.23 8.14
N LEU A 62 20.79 -5.40 9.10
CA LEU A 62 21.70 -4.55 9.87
C LEU A 62 22.67 -5.37 10.74
N TYR A 63 22.19 -6.44 11.39
CA TYR A 63 23.04 -7.34 12.17
C TYR A 63 24.02 -8.11 11.28
N VAL A 64 23.57 -8.60 10.12
CA VAL A 64 24.45 -9.25 9.13
C VAL A 64 25.51 -8.29 8.63
N LEU A 65 25.14 -7.05 8.33
CA LEU A 65 26.09 -6.01 7.91
C LEU A 65 27.11 -5.74 9.03
N ALA A 66 26.69 -5.57 10.27
CA ALA A 66 27.59 -5.37 11.40
C ALA A 66 28.56 -6.56 11.59
N ALA A 67 28.06 -7.79 11.49
CA ALA A 67 28.89 -8.99 11.58
C ALA A 67 29.88 -9.10 10.40
N ALA A 68 29.47 -8.72 9.18
CA ALA A 68 30.34 -8.70 8.02
C ALA A 68 31.45 -7.65 8.14
N ILE A 69 31.14 -6.46 8.67
CA ILE A 69 32.13 -5.42 8.97
C ILE A 69 33.14 -5.93 10.01
N ALA A 70 32.65 -6.51 11.12
CA ALA A 70 33.52 -7.10 12.13
C ALA A 70 34.41 -8.20 11.55
N THR A 71 33.84 -9.07 10.71
CA THR A 71 34.59 -10.15 10.02
C THR A 71 35.68 -9.58 9.12
N ALA A 72 35.40 -8.53 8.35
CA ALA A 72 36.40 -7.89 7.49
C ALA A 72 37.54 -7.27 8.31
N ILE A 73 37.20 -6.57 9.41
CA ILE A 73 38.20 -5.98 10.31
C ILE A 73 39.07 -7.08 10.95
N LEU A 74 38.45 -8.12 11.50
CA LEU A 74 39.17 -9.22 12.14
C LEU A 74 40.06 -9.98 11.14
N GLY A 75 39.54 -10.25 9.94
CA GLY A 75 40.31 -10.87 8.87
C GLY A 75 41.53 -10.03 8.48
N LEU A 76 41.35 -8.72 8.28
CA LEU A 76 42.45 -7.83 7.93
C LEU A 76 43.44 -7.62 9.09
N SER A 77 42.97 -7.70 10.34
CA SER A 77 43.82 -7.61 11.53
C SER A 77 44.80 -8.78 11.69
N THR A 78 44.64 -9.85 10.91
CA THR A 78 45.62 -10.95 10.89
C THR A 78 46.94 -10.58 10.22
N VAL A 79 46.95 -9.51 9.41
CA VAL A 79 48.14 -9.07 8.65
C VAL A 79 48.58 -7.63 8.96
N MET A 80 47.82 -6.89 9.77
CA MET A 80 48.13 -5.52 10.21
C MET A 80 47.47 -5.20 11.54
N ASP A 81 47.82 -4.06 12.15
CA ASP A 81 47.19 -3.63 13.40
C ASP A 81 45.67 -3.44 13.27
N ALA A 82 44.93 -3.85 14.31
CA ALA A 82 43.47 -3.81 14.33
C ALA A 82 42.90 -2.40 14.09
N TRP A 83 43.57 -1.35 14.58
CA TRP A 83 43.13 0.03 14.38
C TRP A 83 43.25 0.46 12.91
N LEU A 84 44.30 0.02 12.21
CA LEU A 84 44.51 0.32 10.80
C LEU A 84 43.52 -0.46 9.93
N ALA A 85 43.29 -1.73 10.27
CA ALA A 85 42.26 -2.56 9.63
C ALA A 85 40.86 -1.91 9.74
N ALA A 86 40.47 -1.48 10.94
CA ALA A 86 39.21 -0.77 11.17
C ALA A 86 39.11 0.53 10.35
N LEU A 87 40.20 1.30 10.25
CA LEU A 87 40.23 2.53 9.46
C LEU A 87 40.04 2.27 7.97
N ILE A 88 40.70 1.24 7.42
CA ILE A 88 40.58 0.86 6.00
C ILE A 88 39.14 0.44 5.66
N VAL A 89 38.54 -0.43 6.49
CA VAL A 89 37.14 -0.86 6.27
C VAL A 89 36.19 0.33 6.37
N THR A 90 36.43 1.26 7.31
CA THR A 90 35.61 2.48 7.47
C THR A 90 35.67 3.36 6.23
N VAL A 91 36.86 3.65 5.70
CA VAL A 91 37.02 4.47 4.49
C VAL A 91 36.37 3.79 3.28
N PHE A 92 36.55 2.48 3.14
CA PHE A 92 35.90 1.71 2.07
C PHE A 92 34.37 1.83 2.13
N LEU A 93 33.77 1.62 3.31
CA LEU A 93 32.32 1.74 3.49
C LEU A 93 31.82 3.17 3.26
N LEU A 94 32.60 4.19 3.63
CA LEU A 94 32.26 5.59 3.37
C LEU A 94 32.16 5.86 1.88
N ILE A 95 33.13 5.37 1.08
CA ILE A 95 33.11 5.50 -0.37
C ILE A 95 31.88 4.81 -0.96
N VAL A 96 31.61 3.57 -0.57
CA VAL A 96 30.43 2.81 -1.03
C VAL A 96 29.14 3.54 -0.66
N THR A 97 29.04 4.06 0.57
CA THR A 97 27.87 4.80 1.06
C THR A 97 27.62 6.05 0.24
N VAL A 98 28.66 6.84 -0.05
CA VAL A 98 28.54 8.05 -0.89
C VAL A 98 28.06 7.68 -2.29
N ILE A 99 28.60 6.63 -2.91
CA ILE A 99 28.18 6.18 -4.24
C ILE A 99 26.71 5.76 -4.23
N LEU A 100 26.31 4.92 -3.27
CA LEU A 100 24.93 4.45 -3.14
C LEU A 100 23.97 5.61 -2.88
N ALA A 101 24.33 6.57 -2.03
CA ALA A 101 23.52 7.76 -1.77
C ALA A 101 23.33 8.61 -3.04
N LEU A 102 24.41 8.85 -3.80
CA LEU A 102 24.34 9.60 -5.05
C LEU A 102 23.50 8.88 -6.12
N VAL A 103 23.64 7.56 -6.25
CA VAL A 103 22.83 6.76 -7.17
C VAL A 103 21.38 6.76 -6.74
N GLY A 104 21.09 6.55 -5.46
CA GLY A 104 19.74 6.59 -4.89
C GLY A 104 19.06 7.93 -5.14
N ILE A 105 19.74 9.04 -4.85
CA ILE A 105 19.23 10.40 -5.13
C ILE A 105 18.94 10.57 -6.62
N ARG A 106 19.82 10.10 -7.51
CA ARG A 106 19.60 10.19 -8.96
C ARG A 106 18.42 9.34 -9.43
N LEU A 107 18.26 8.13 -8.88
CA LEU A 107 17.14 7.25 -9.23
C LEU A 107 15.82 7.82 -8.74
N VAL A 108 15.76 8.32 -7.50
CA VAL A 108 14.57 9.02 -6.99
C VAL A 108 14.25 10.23 -7.87
N LYS A 109 15.22 11.08 -8.19
CA LYS A 109 15.00 12.24 -9.08
C LYS A 109 14.53 11.88 -10.50
N ARG A 110 14.88 10.69 -11.02
CA ARG A 110 14.45 10.21 -12.34
C ARG A 110 13.12 9.48 -12.32
N GLY A 111 12.81 8.79 -11.22
CA GLY A 111 11.63 7.94 -11.05
C GLY A 111 10.51 8.58 -10.24
N SER A 112 10.74 9.74 -9.61
CA SER A 112 9.66 10.63 -9.21
C SER A 112 8.82 10.88 -10.45
N PRO A 113 7.50 10.58 -10.43
CA PRO A 113 6.61 11.08 -11.45
C PRO A 113 6.91 12.58 -11.59
N PRO A 114 6.79 13.20 -12.78
CA PRO A 114 6.66 14.65 -12.80
C PRO A 114 5.67 14.97 -11.70
N THR A 115 6.00 15.90 -10.80
CA THR A 115 4.99 16.47 -9.89
C THR A 115 3.72 16.56 -10.70
N PRO A 116 2.58 16.00 -10.24
CA PRO A 116 1.41 15.88 -11.09
C PRO A 116 0.86 17.28 -11.26
N ASP A 117 1.55 18.09 -12.06
CA ASP A 117 1.41 19.53 -12.18
C ASP A 117 0.01 19.76 -12.71
N ARG A 118 -0.44 18.91 -13.64
CA ARG A 118 -1.81 18.80 -14.13
C ARG A 118 -2.83 18.49 -13.04
N ALA A 119 -2.55 17.56 -12.12
CA ALA A 119 -3.49 17.23 -11.05
C ALA A 119 -3.54 18.34 -9.97
N ILE A 120 -2.40 18.99 -9.71
CA ILE A 120 -2.29 20.13 -8.81
C ILE A 120 -2.98 21.36 -9.43
N GLU A 121 -2.85 21.58 -10.73
CA GLU A 121 -3.49 22.64 -11.51
C GLU A 121 -5.01 22.44 -11.56
N ASN A 122 -5.49 21.23 -11.85
CA ASN A 122 -6.93 20.92 -11.80
C ASN A 122 -7.53 21.14 -10.40
N VAL A 123 -6.82 20.75 -9.33
CA VAL A 123 -7.28 21.00 -7.95
C VAL A 123 -7.28 22.50 -7.63
N GLN A 124 -6.34 23.28 -8.16
CA GLN A 124 -6.34 24.73 -8.00
C GLN A 124 -7.52 25.38 -8.74
N GLU A 125 -7.79 24.99 -9.98
CA GLU A 125 -8.95 25.46 -10.75
C GLU A 125 -10.27 25.10 -10.05
N ASP A 126 -10.39 23.88 -9.52
CA ASP A 126 -11.57 23.44 -8.76
C ASP A 126 -11.76 24.27 -7.47
N LEU A 127 -10.67 24.59 -6.76
CA LEU A 127 -10.71 25.44 -5.58
C LEU A 127 -11.09 26.89 -5.91
N GLU A 128 -10.60 27.42 -7.03
CA GLU A 128 -10.95 28.76 -7.51
C GLU A 128 -12.41 28.83 -7.94
N ALA A 129 -12.93 27.82 -8.65
CA ALA A 129 -14.33 27.73 -9.05
C ALA A 129 -15.28 27.67 -7.84
N VAL A 130 -14.94 26.87 -6.82
CA VAL A 130 -15.72 26.80 -5.57
C VAL A 130 -15.69 28.14 -4.82
N LYS A 131 -14.52 28.81 -4.77
CA LYS A 131 -14.37 30.10 -4.09
C LYS A 131 -15.07 31.25 -4.82
N ALA A 132 -15.10 31.21 -6.15
CA ALA A 132 -15.85 32.15 -6.98
C ALA A 132 -17.36 31.96 -6.80
N GLY A 133 -17.84 30.71 -6.77
CA GLY A 133 -19.25 30.39 -6.53
C GLY A 133 -19.74 30.72 -5.11
N TRP A 134 -18.85 30.86 -4.13
CA TRP A 134 -19.18 31.29 -2.77
C TRP A 134 -19.29 32.82 -2.62
N ASN A 135 -18.63 33.58 -3.50
CA ASN A 135 -18.57 35.05 -3.46
C ASN A 135 -19.52 35.73 -4.47
N ALA A 136 -20.32 34.95 -5.21
CA ALA A 136 -21.34 35.40 -6.16
C ALA A 136 -22.74 35.27 -5.55
#